data_AF-A0A4Q7CKH8-F1
#
_entry.id   AF-A0A4Q7CKH8-F1
#
_cell.length_a   1.000
_cell.length_b   1.000
_cell.length_c   1.000
_cell.angle_alpha   90.00
_cell.angle_beta   90.00
_cell.angle_gamma   90.00
#
_symmetry.space_group_name_H-M   'P 1'
#
loop_
_entity.id
_entity.type
_entity.pdbx_description
1 polymer ?
#
loop_
_entity_poly.entity_id
_entity_poly.type
_entity_poly.pdbx_seq_one_letter_code
_entity_poly.pdbx_strand_id
1 'polypeptide(L)'
;PERGFSYHHDATLDMRMDQTQELTAYEIVNNWSYETLGKIFYRYGEEKFSKQIARRIEAHHEQQPITKTLELVDIRKAVSYTHSE
;
A
#
# COMPACT_ATOMS: atom_id res chain seq x y z
N PRO A 1 -18.23 4.23 1.84
CA PRO A 1 -17.15 3.50 1.14
C PRO A 1 -15.95 4.38 0.69
N GLU A 2 -15.97 5.70 0.90
CA GLU A 2 -14.99 6.62 0.29
C GLU A 2 -13.65 6.73 1.01
N ARG A 3 -13.54 6.25 2.26
CA ARG A 3 -12.33 6.38 3.09
C ARG A 3 -11.24 5.33 2.80
N GLY A 4 -11.42 4.49 1.80
CA GLY A 4 -10.35 3.57 1.37
C GLY A 4 -10.07 2.37 2.27
N PHE A 5 -10.96 2.01 3.21
CA PHE A 5 -10.78 0.81 4.05
C PHE A 5 -11.10 -0.51 3.33
N SER A 6 -11.92 -0.46 2.28
CA SER A 6 -12.26 -1.65 1.50
C SER A 6 -11.25 -1.83 0.37
N TYR A 7 -10.85 -3.08 0.15
CA TYR A 7 -10.05 -3.49 -1.02
C TYR A 7 -10.93 -4.04 -2.16
N HIS A 8 -12.26 -4.11 -1.98
CA HIS A 8 -13.22 -4.55 -3.00
C HIS A 8 -13.83 -3.41 -3.81
N HIS A 9 -13.76 -2.18 -3.28
CA HIS A 9 -14.28 -0.99 -3.93
C HIS A 9 -13.18 0.04 -4.04
N ASP A 10 -13.11 0.70 -5.20
CA ASP A 10 -12.14 1.74 -5.41
C ASP A 10 -12.47 3.00 -4.62
N ALA A 11 -11.44 3.60 -4.03
CA ALA A 11 -11.55 4.79 -3.20
C ALA A 11 -10.18 5.47 -3.05
N THR A 12 -10.17 6.70 -2.58
CA THR A 12 -8.92 7.41 -2.25
C THR A 12 -8.21 6.74 -1.08
N LEU A 13 -6.87 6.73 -1.11
CA LEU A 13 -6.02 6.11 -0.10
C LEU A 13 -5.97 6.92 1.23
N ASP A 14 -7.09 7.01 1.94
CA ASP A 14 -7.17 7.72 3.24
C ASP A 14 -6.87 6.78 4.41
N MET A 15 -7.75 5.81 4.67
CA MET A 15 -7.71 4.83 5.77
C MET A 15 -7.61 5.41 7.20
N ARG A 16 -7.84 6.71 7.42
CA ARG A 16 -7.98 7.25 8.78
C ARG A 16 -9.36 6.95 9.35
N MET A 17 -9.37 6.48 10.59
CA MET A 17 -10.60 6.36 11.39
C MET A 17 -11.03 7.73 11.91
N ASP A 18 -10.05 8.53 12.35
CA ASP A 18 -10.20 9.92 12.77
C ASP A 18 -9.59 10.84 11.70
N GLN A 19 -10.46 11.58 10.98
CA GLN A 19 -10.05 12.45 9.88
C GLN A 19 -9.37 13.76 10.35
N THR A 20 -9.31 14.01 11.65
CA THR A 20 -8.54 15.13 12.20
C THR A 20 -7.04 14.85 12.22
N GLN A 21 -6.64 13.58 12.12
CA GLN A 21 -5.24 13.18 12.04
C GLN A 21 -4.63 13.52 10.68
N GLU A 22 -3.38 13.98 10.64
CA GLU A 22 -2.74 14.39 9.38
C GLU A 22 -2.26 13.19 8.54
N LEU A 23 -1.88 12.09 9.20
CA LEU A 23 -1.26 10.95 8.53
C LEU A 23 -2.29 10.07 7.81
N THR A 24 -2.22 10.02 6.49
CA THR A 24 -3.07 9.17 5.64
C THR A 24 -2.31 7.93 5.16
N ALA A 25 -3.03 6.91 4.68
CA ALA A 25 -2.39 5.80 3.97
C ALA A 25 -1.62 6.29 2.73
N TYR A 26 -2.15 7.30 2.01
CA TYR A 26 -1.47 7.94 0.89
C TYR A 26 -0.08 8.44 1.28
N GLU A 27 0.00 9.16 2.40
CA GLU A 27 1.25 9.71 2.93
C GLU A 27 2.24 8.58 3.27
N ILE A 28 1.76 7.54 3.94
CA ILE A 28 2.59 6.38 4.29
C ILE A 28 3.14 5.71 3.03
N VAL A 29 2.27 5.34 2.08
CA VAL A 29 2.65 4.52 0.93
C VAL A 29 3.56 5.27 -0.04
N ASN A 30 3.37 6.59 -0.21
CA ASN A 30 4.15 7.36 -1.17
C ASN A 30 5.43 7.96 -0.56
N ASN A 31 5.46 8.30 0.73
CA ASN A 31 6.56 9.08 1.29
C ASN A 31 7.44 8.33 2.30
N TRP A 32 7.02 7.16 2.79
CA TRP A 32 7.84 6.40 3.74
C TRP A 32 8.84 5.50 3.01
N SER A 33 10.01 5.30 3.64
CA SER A 33 11.07 4.50 3.04
C SER A 33 10.69 3.04 2.84
N TYR A 34 11.29 2.41 1.83
CA TYR A 34 11.23 0.97 1.58
C TYR A 34 11.36 0.12 2.86
N GLU A 35 12.35 0.44 3.70
CA GLU A 35 12.64 -0.30 4.92
C GLU A 35 11.50 -0.19 5.95
N THR A 36 10.89 0.99 6.04
CA THR A 36 9.79 1.26 6.96
C THR A 36 8.52 0.58 6.49
N LEU A 37 8.19 0.70 5.21
CA LEU A 37 7.06 0.00 4.58
C LEU A 37 7.19 -1.52 4.74
N GLY A 38 8.37 -2.07 4.46
CA GLY A 38 8.64 -3.50 4.65
C GLY A 38 8.41 -3.96 6.08
N LYS A 39 8.85 -3.18 7.08
CA LYS A 39 8.61 -3.48 8.51
C LYS A 39 7.13 -3.46 8.86
N ILE A 40 6.37 -2.50 8.35
CA ILE A 40 4.93 -2.38 8.63
C ILE A 40 4.17 -3.56 8.05
N PHE A 41 4.38 -3.89 6.77
CA PHE A 41 3.70 -5.01 6.12
C PHE A 41 4.05 -6.35 6.77
N TYR A 42 5.30 -6.52 7.20
CA TYR A 42 5.70 -7.72 7.94
C TYR A 42 5.05 -7.78 9.32
N ARG A 43 5.16 -6.71 10.13
CA ARG A 43 4.77 -6.73 11.54
C ARG A 43 3.27 -6.66 11.76
N TYR A 44 2.57 -5.84 10.99
CA TYR A 44 1.14 -5.57 11.17
C TYR A 44 0.26 -6.26 10.13
N GLY A 45 0.81 -6.55 8.95
CA GLY A 45 0.09 -7.23 7.88
C GLY A 45 0.31 -8.75 7.81
N GLU A 46 1.24 -9.29 8.60
CA GLU A 46 1.67 -10.70 8.55
C GLU A 46 2.02 -11.18 7.13
N GLU A 47 2.47 -10.25 6.27
CA GLU A 47 2.60 -10.49 4.84
C GLU A 47 3.98 -11.07 4.51
N LYS A 48 3.99 -12.31 4.02
CA LYS A 48 5.20 -13.08 3.70
C LYS A 48 6.06 -12.39 2.65
N PHE A 49 5.41 -11.67 1.72
CA PHE A 49 6.09 -10.96 0.64
C PHE A 49 6.31 -9.47 0.94
N SER A 50 6.28 -9.06 2.22
CA SER A 50 6.45 -7.68 2.68
C SER A 50 7.56 -6.90 1.97
N LYS A 51 8.77 -7.47 1.87
CA LYS A 51 9.92 -6.86 1.17
C LYS A 51 9.68 -6.64 -0.31
N GLN A 52 8.98 -7.53 -0.98
CA GLN A 52 8.73 -7.42 -2.43
C GLN A 52 7.61 -6.43 -2.70
N ILE A 53 6.57 -6.42 -1.87
CA ILE A 53 5.49 -5.43 -1.94
C ILE A 53 6.06 -4.02 -1.74
N ALA A 54 6.88 -3.80 -0.71
CA ALA A 54 7.53 -2.51 -0.48
C ALA A 54 8.40 -2.08 -1.66
N ARG A 55 9.14 -3.01 -2.30
CA ARG A 55 9.96 -2.72 -3.49
C ARG A 55 9.11 -2.30 -4.69
N ARG A 56 7.96 -2.95 -4.90
CA ARG A 56 7.05 -2.58 -5.99
C ARG A 56 6.34 -1.26 -5.75
N ILE A 57 6.01 -0.95 -4.48
CA ILE A 57 5.46 0.36 -4.11
C ILE A 57 6.47 1.47 -4.42
N GLU A 58 7.72 1.31 -3.99
CA GLU A 58 8.81 2.27 -4.27
C GLU A 58 8.99 2.47 -5.79
N ALA A 59 9.10 1.38 -6.55
CA ALA A 59 9.25 1.44 -8.01
C ALA A 59 8.05 2.06 -8.72
N HIS A 60 6.82 1.86 -8.22
CA HIS A 60 5.63 2.49 -8.77
C HIS A 60 5.62 3.99 -8.46
N HIS A 61 5.93 4.37 -7.22
CA HIS A 61 5.97 5.77 -6.78
C HIS A 61 6.98 6.61 -7.58
N GLU A 62 8.14 6.04 -7.95
CA GLU A 62 9.12 6.70 -8.82
C GLU A 62 8.54 7.12 -10.18
N GLN A 63 7.46 6.47 -10.64
CA GLN A 63 6.76 6.81 -11.89
C GLN A 63 5.55 7.71 -11.63
N GLN A 64 4.72 7.35 -10.66
CA GLN A 64 3.53 8.10 -10.27
C GLN A 64 3.08 7.76 -8.84
N PRO A 65 2.49 8.74 -8.10
CA PRO A 65 1.90 8.47 -6.80
C PRO A 65 0.77 7.45 -6.86
N ILE A 66 0.66 6.61 -5.83
CA ILE A 66 -0.43 5.65 -5.63
C ILE A 66 -1.58 6.39 -4.94
N THR A 67 -2.68 6.63 -5.65
CA THR A 67 -3.78 7.48 -5.15
C THR A 67 -5.03 6.71 -4.75
N LYS A 68 -5.21 5.51 -5.30
CA LYS A 68 -6.42 4.69 -5.12
C LYS A 68 -6.15 3.33 -4.49
N THR A 69 -7.16 2.80 -3.82
CA THR A 69 -7.09 1.49 -3.15
C THR A 69 -6.86 0.34 -4.12
N LEU A 70 -7.49 0.37 -5.31
CA LEU A 70 -7.29 -0.71 -6.28
C LEU A 70 -5.89 -0.71 -6.91
N GLU A 71 -5.24 0.46 -7.06
CA GLU A 71 -3.83 0.53 -7.49
C GLU A 71 -2.92 -0.23 -6.50
N LEU A 72 -3.10 0.00 -5.20
CA LEU A 72 -2.34 -0.69 -4.16
C LEU A 72 -2.62 -2.21 -4.15
N VAL A 73 -3.88 -2.61 -4.39
CA VAL A 73 -4.27 -4.02 -4.53
C VAL A 73 -3.55 -4.67 -5.70
N ASP A 74 -3.48 -4.00 -6.85
CA ASP A 74 -2.86 -4.54 -8.05
C ASP A 74 -1.35 -4.67 -7.89
N ILE A 75 -0.69 -3.70 -7.23
CA ILE A 75 0.72 -3.80 -6.83
C ILE A 75 0.97 -5.04 -5.96
N ARG A 76 0.11 -5.27 -4.96
CA ARG A 76 0.22 -6.42 -4.05
C ARG A 76 -0.02 -7.74 -4.80
N LYS A 77 -1.05 -7.81 -5.65
CA LYS A 77 -1.35 -9.01 -6.47
C LYS A 77 -0.21 -9.36 -7.42
N ALA A 78 0.41 -8.37 -8.04
CA ALA A 78 1.52 -8.58 -8.97
C ALA A 78 2.72 -9.31 -8.31
N VAL A 79 2.87 -9.24 -6.99
CA VAL A 79 3.89 -10.00 -6.25
C VAL A 79 3.54 -11.49 -6.18
N SER A 80 2.27 -11.82 -5.90
CA SER A 80 1.83 -13.21 -5.76
C SER A 80 1.92 -13.99 -7.07
N TYR A 81 1.62 -13.35 -8.21
CA TYR A 81 1.68 -14.01 -9.52
C TYR A 81 3.10 -14.38 -9.95
N THR A 82 4.11 -13.62 -9.54
CA THR A 82 5.53 -13.88 -9.87
C THR A 82 6.12 -15.06 -9.07
N HIS A 83 5.44 -15.56 -8.03
CA HIS A 83 5.91 -16.66 -7.16
C HIS A 83 5.10 -17.95 -7.32
N SER A 84 4.20 -18.00 -8.30
CA SER A 84 3.36 -19.17 -8.61
C SER A 84 3.91 -20.07 -9.71
N GLU A 85 5.18 -19.89 -10.09
CA GLU A 85 5.91 -20.74 -11.05
C GLU A 85 6.98 -21.60 -10.34
#